data_AF-R2PPD1-F1
#
_entry.id   AF-R2PPD1-F1
#
_cell.length_a   1.000
_cell.length_b   1.000
_cell.length_c   1.000
_cell.angle_alpha   90.00
_cell.angle_beta   90.00
_cell.angle_gamma   90.00
#
_symmetry.space_group_name_H-M   'P 1'
#
loop_
_entity.id
_entity.type
_entity.pdbx_description
1 polymer ?
#
loop_
_entity_poly.entity_id
_entity_poly.type
_entity_poly.pdbx_seq_one_letter_code
_entity_poly.pdbx_strand_id
1 'polypeptide(L)'
;MKIAEKEQVAAVLALVEKAEASSAEGDYQTATTALAKLPNKQADLEKRLGTVKDQIETKKQEAAAKKAEEEKVAAEKAAAEKAAAEQAEAERQAQAQAQADAAAQAEQAAPPAAEVGTTVLITRTGEKYHNRKCGNGNYFSATLAEAQSRGLTPCSKCF
;
A
#
# COMPACT_ATOMS: atom_id res chain seq x y z
N MET A 1 40.73 -62.10 22.80
CA MET A 1 39.34 -61.59 22.74
C MET A 1 39.13 -60.26 23.47
N LYS A 2 39.65 -60.05 24.69
CA LYS A 2 39.44 -58.79 25.45
C LYS A 2 39.97 -57.49 24.80
N ILE A 3 40.95 -57.57 23.90
CA ILE A 3 41.54 -56.39 23.22
C ILE A 3 40.57 -55.82 22.17
N ALA A 4 39.93 -56.68 21.38
CA ALA A 4 38.97 -56.26 20.35
C ALA A 4 37.72 -55.60 20.95
N GLU A 5 37.25 -56.08 22.11
CA GLU A 5 36.12 -55.49 22.83
C GLU A 5 36.46 -54.10 23.38
N LYS A 6 37.69 -53.91 23.88
CA LYS A 6 38.18 -52.61 24.34
C LYS A 6 38.30 -51.60 23.20
N GLU A 7 38.75 -52.03 22.02
CA GLU A 7 38.79 -51.18 20.81
C GLU A 7 37.38 -50.80 20.32
N GLN A 8 36.43 -51.73 20.35
CA GLN A 8 35.03 -51.44 20.01
C GLN A 8 34.40 -50.42 20.96
N VAL A 9 34.62 -50.56 22.27
CA VAL A 9 34.13 -49.59 23.26
C VAL A 9 34.76 -48.21 23.06
N ALA A 10 36.08 -48.15 22.76
CA ALA A 10 36.76 -46.88 22.46
C ALA A 10 36.22 -46.21 21.19
N ALA A 11 35.89 -46.99 20.15
CA ALA A 11 35.28 -46.47 18.94
C ALA A 11 33.88 -45.90 19.19
N VAL A 12 33.05 -46.57 20.00
CA VAL A 12 31.72 -46.07 20.38
C VAL A 12 31.83 -44.81 21.24
N LEU A 13 32.79 -44.76 22.17
CA LEU A 13 33.04 -43.57 22.98
C LEU A 13 33.33 -42.34 22.11
N ALA A 14 34.21 -42.47 21.10
CA ALA A 14 34.53 -41.38 20.19
C ALA A 14 33.29 -40.89 19.40
N LEU A 15 32.37 -41.80 19.05
CA LEU A 15 31.11 -41.44 18.41
C LEU A 15 30.16 -40.70 19.37
N VAL A 16 30.11 -41.11 20.63
CA VAL A 16 29.32 -40.42 21.67
C VAL A 16 29.88 -39.02 21.93
N GLU A 17 31.19 -38.87 22.04
CA GLU A 17 31.84 -37.55 22.19
C GLU A 17 31.57 -36.64 20.99
N LYS A 18 31.58 -37.20 19.78
CA LYS A 18 31.21 -36.46 18.57
C LYS A 18 29.73 -36.04 18.59
N ALA A 19 28.83 -36.91 19.03
CA ALA A 19 27.41 -36.60 19.16
C ALA A 19 27.15 -35.50 20.21
N GLU A 20 27.89 -35.50 21.32
CA GLU A 20 27.84 -34.44 22.34
C GLU A 20 28.34 -33.10 21.80
N ALA A 21 29.49 -33.10 21.12
CA ALA A 21 30.09 -31.87 20.61
C ALA A 21 29.26 -31.23 19.48
N SER A 22 28.69 -32.04 18.60
CA SER A 22 27.88 -31.57 17.47
C SER A 22 26.42 -31.27 17.87
N SER A 23 25.89 -31.97 18.87
CA SER A 23 24.45 -32.08 19.14
C SER A 23 23.65 -32.31 17.83
N ALA A 24 24.21 -33.08 16.89
CA ALA A 24 23.59 -33.36 15.60
C ALA A 24 22.85 -34.69 15.66
N GLU A 25 21.61 -34.71 15.15
CA GLU A 25 20.77 -35.92 15.09
C GLU A 25 21.48 -37.08 14.36
N GLY A 26 22.22 -36.79 13.27
CA GLY A 26 22.95 -37.82 12.52
C GLY A 26 24.10 -38.45 13.33
N ASP A 27 24.82 -37.66 14.12
CA ASP A 27 25.90 -38.16 14.97
C ASP A 27 25.33 -38.93 16.17
N TYR A 28 24.21 -38.47 16.75
CA TYR A 28 23.46 -39.20 17.77
C TYR A 28 22.96 -40.57 17.28
N GLN A 29 22.36 -40.63 16.08
CA GLN A 29 21.90 -41.89 15.48
C GLN A 29 23.07 -42.85 15.18
N THR A 30 24.20 -42.30 14.75
CA THR A 30 25.41 -43.09 14.49
C THR A 30 25.96 -43.68 15.79
N ALA A 31 26.04 -42.89 16.86
CA ALA A 31 26.53 -43.32 18.16
C ALA A 31 25.59 -44.33 18.84
N THR A 32 24.27 -44.12 18.80
CA THR A 32 23.28 -45.08 19.32
C THR A 32 23.31 -46.42 18.58
N THR A 33 23.44 -46.39 17.25
CA THR A 33 23.56 -47.61 16.44
C THR A 33 24.84 -48.38 16.75
N ALA A 34 25.96 -47.67 16.99
CA ALA A 34 27.23 -48.30 17.33
C ALA A 34 27.21 -48.89 18.75
N LEU A 35 26.57 -48.19 19.71
CA LEU A 35 26.36 -48.66 21.08
C LEU A 35 25.52 -49.95 21.11
N ALA A 36 24.47 -50.05 20.30
CA ALA A 36 23.62 -51.25 20.23
C ALA A 36 24.34 -52.49 19.68
N LYS A 37 25.45 -52.31 18.95
CA LYS A 37 26.27 -53.40 18.40
C LYS A 37 27.32 -53.91 19.39
N LEU A 38 27.51 -53.26 20.54
CA LEU A 38 28.44 -53.73 21.55
C LEU A 38 27.90 -54.98 22.24
N PRO A 39 28.75 -56.00 22.48
CA PRO A 39 28.35 -57.21 23.17
C PRO A 39 28.05 -56.99 24.67
N ASN A 40 28.51 -55.87 25.23
CA ASN A 40 28.32 -55.51 26.64
C ASN A 40 27.64 -54.14 26.77
N LYS A 41 26.69 -54.04 27.69
CA LYS A 41 25.88 -52.85 27.91
C LYS A 41 26.71 -51.76 28.62
N GLN A 42 26.76 -50.56 28.05
CA GLN A 42 27.50 -49.41 28.59
C GLN A 42 26.52 -48.36 29.13
N ALA A 43 26.08 -48.52 30.38
CA ALA A 43 25.07 -47.65 30.99
C ALA A 43 25.46 -46.15 31.03
N ASP A 44 26.76 -45.85 31.12
CA ASP A 44 27.26 -44.47 31.10
C ASP A 44 27.07 -43.82 29.72
N LEU A 45 27.40 -44.54 28.64
CA LEU A 45 27.22 -44.08 27.26
C LEU A 45 25.74 -43.94 26.91
N GLU A 46 24.88 -44.84 27.41
CA GLU A 46 23.42 -44.73 27.29
C GLU A 46 22.91 -43.45 27.95
N LYS A 47 23.39 -43.12 29.15
CA LYS A 47 23.00 -41.89 29.86
C LYS A 47 23.47 -40.64 29.13
N ARG A 48 24.71 -40.63 28.63
CA ARG A 48 25.26 -39.52 27.82
C ARG A 48 24.44 -39.28 26.56
N LEU A 49 24.11 -40.34 25.84
CA LEU A 49 23.23 -40.26 24.66
C LEU A 49 21.82 -39.79 25.01
N GLY A 50 21.29 -40.14 26.19
CA GLY A 50 20.05 -39.55 26.71
C GLY A 50 20.13 -38.02 26.81
N THR A 51 21.19 -37.50 27.44
CA THR A 51 21.43 -36.05 27.52
C THR A 51 21.57 -35.40 26.14
N VAL A 52 22.29 -36.04 25.20
CA VAL A 52 22.44 -35.53 23.83
C VAL A 52 21.08 -35.45 23.12
N LYS A 53 20.23 -36.47 23.30
CA LYS A 53 18.88 -36.46 22.75
C LYS A 53 18.06 -35.29 23.31
N ASP A 54 18.06 -35.08 24.62
CA ASP A 54 17.35 -33.97 25.26
C ASP A 54 17.84 -32.61 24.75
N GLN A 55 19.16 -32.47 24.53
CA GLN A 55 19.75 -31.26 23.94
C GLN A 55 19.34 -31.05 22.48
N ILE A 56 19.27 -32.11 21.68
CA ILE A 56 18.78 -32.06 20.28
C ILE A 56 17.31 -31.61 20.26
N GLU A 57 16.47 -32.21 21.09
CA GLU A 57 15.05 -31.86 21.17
C GLU A 57 14.85 -30.42 21.64
N THR A 58 15.62 -29.98 22.65
CA THR A 58 15.60 -28.59 23.13
C THR A 58 16.01 -27.61 22.03
N LYS A 59 17.14 -27.84 21.36
CA LYS A 59 17.60 -26.99 20.24
C LYS A 59 16.59 -26.95 19.10
N LYS A 60 15.94 -28.07 18.81
CA LYS A 60 14.90 -28.15 17.78
C LYS A 60 13.66 -27.36 18.17
N GLN A 61 13.24 -27.41 19.43
CA GLN A 61 12.13 -26.61 19.96
C GLN A 61 12.47 -25.12 19.95
N GLU A 62 13.66 -24.73 20.39
CA GLU A 62 14.13 -23.34 20.34
C GLU A 62 14.20 -22.81 18.91
N ALA A 63 14.73 -23.60 17.97
CA ALA A 63 14.77 -23.23 16.56
C ALA A 63 13.37 -23.10 15.95
N ALA A 64 12.44 -24.01 16.30
CA ALA A 64 11.05 -23.93 15.87
C ALA A 64 10.33 -22.71 16.46
N ALA A 65 10.55 -22.41 17.74
CA ALA A 65 10.00 -21.22 18.40
C ALA A 65 10.54 -19.93 17.76
N LYS A 66 11.85 -19.85 17.53
CA LYS A 66 12.49 -18.71 16.85
C LYS A 66 11.97 -18.52 15.43
N LYS A 67 11.80 -19.61 14.67
CA LYS A 67 11.20 -19.54 13.33
C LYS A 67 9.75 -19.09 13.38
N ALA A 68 8.96 -19.57 14.35
CA ALA A 68 7.57 -19.16 14.51
C ALA A 68 7.44 -17.67 14.92
N GLU A 69 8.34 -17.18 15.76
CA GLU A 69 8.42 -15.77 16.13
C GLU A 69 8.78 -14.90 14.93
N GLU A 70 9.82 -15.29 14.18
CA GLU A 70 10.25 -14.57 12.95
C GLU A 70 9.12 -14.52 11.91
N GLU A 71 8.36 -15.62 11.75
CA GLU A 71 7.21 -15.68 10.85
C GLU A 71 6.04 -14.79 11.32
N LYS A 72 5.79 -14.71 12.64
CA LYS A 72 4.80 -13.80 13.22
C LYS A 72 5.18 -12.34 12.99
N VAL A 73 6.45 -11.98 13.23
CA VAL A 73 6.96 -10.62 13.01
C VAL A 73 6.88 -10.24 11.53
N ALA A 74 7.23 -11.15 10.62
CA ALA A 74 7.11 -10.93 9.19
C ALA A 74 5.64 -10.72 8.75
N ALA A 75 4.72 -11.53 9.29
CA ALA A 75 3.29 -11.40 9.01
C ALA A 75 2.71 -10.09 9.54
N GLU A 76 3.09 -9.67 10.75
CA GLU A 76 2.65 -8.40 11.34
C GLU A 76 3.15 -7.20 10.53
N LYS A 77 4.43 -7.21 10.13
CA LYS A 77 5.01 -6.16 9.29
C LYS A 77 4.30 -6.06 7.94
N ALA A 78 4.03 -7.19 7.28
CA ALA A 78 3.30 -7.22 6.02
C ALA A 78 1.86 -6.70 6.17
N ALA A 79 1.18 -7.04 7.27
CA ALA A 79 -0.16 -6.52 7.57
C ALA A 79 -0.15 -5.00 7.82
N ALA A 80 0.83 -4.50 8.58
CA ALA A 80 0.99 -3.07 8.84
C ALA A 80 1.28 -2.28 7.56
N GLU A 81 2.14 -2.80 6.68
CA GLU A 81 2.47 -2.15 5.40
C GLU A 81 1.25 -2.09 4.46
N LYS A 82 0.46 -3.18 4.41
CA LYS A 82 -0.79 -3.20 3.65
C LYS A 82 -1.81 -2.21 4.20
N ALA A 83 -1.98 -2.15 5.53
CA ALA A 83 -2.89 -1.19 6.16
C ALA A 83 -2.46 0.27 5.91
N ALA A 84 -1.16 0.56 5.96
CA ALA A 84 -0.63 1.89 5.65
C ALA A 84 -0.86 2.27 4.18
N ALA A 85 -0.68 1.33 3.25
CA ALA A 85 -0.97 1.55 1.83
C ALA A 85 -2.47 1.81 1.59
N GLU A 86 -3.36 1.03 2.20
CA GLU A 86 -4.81 1.22 2.11
C GLU A 86 -5.25 2.58 2.70
N GLN A 87 -4.65 3.01 3.80
CA GLN A 87 -4.91 4.34 4.37
C GLN A 87 -4.42 5.48 3.46
N ALA A 88 -3.22 5.37 2.89
CA ALA A 88 -2.68 6.36 1.98
C ALA A 88 -3.52 6.47 0.70
N GLU A 89 -4.03 5.36 0.17
CA GLU A 89 -4.92 5.36 -0.98
C GLU A 89 -6.28 5.98 -0.66
N ALA A 90 -6.88 5.63 0.49
CA ALA A 90 -8.14 6.23 0.93
C ALA A 90 -8.02 7.75 1.11
N GLU A 91 -6.91 8.24 1.68
CA GLU A 91 -6.66 9.67 1.82
C GLU A 91 -6.50 10.37 0.47
N ARG A 92 -5.79 9.73 -0.47
CA ARG A 92 -5.62 10.26 -1.85
C ARG A 92 -6.96 10.35 -2.58
N GLN A 93 -7.83 9.34 -2.44
CA GLN A 93 -9.16 9.35 -3.02
C GLN A 93 -10.04 10.45 -2.40
N ALA A 94 -10.01 10.59 -1.07
CA ALA A 94 -10.76 11.65 -0.37
C ALA A 94 -10.30 13.06 -0.79
N GLN A 95 -8.99 13.28 -0.95
CA GLN A 95 -8.46 14.55 -1.44
C GLN A 95 -8.86 14.83 -2.90
N ALA A 96 -8.82 13.81 -3.76
CA ALA A 96 -9.25 13.95 -5.16
C ALA A 96 -10.75 14.29 -5.26
N GLN A 97 -11.59 13.65 -4.45
CA GLN A 97 -13.02 13.94 -4.37
C GLN A 97 -13.25 15.40 -3.92
N ALA A 98 -12.60 15.83 -2.84
CA ALA A 98 -12.74 17.19 -2.32
C ALA A 98 -12.30 18.27 -3.33
N GLN A 99 -11.26 18.00 -4.13
CA GLN A 99 -10.85 18.90 -5.22
C GLN A 99 -11.87 18.95 -6.35
N ALA A 100 -12.47 17.81 -6.73
CA ALA A 100 -13.51 17.76 -7.75
C ALA A 100 -14.78 18.51 -7.30
N ASP A 101 -15.20 18.35 -6.05
CA ASP A 101 -16.36 19.05 -5.48
C ASP A 101 -16.11 20.57 -5.41
N ALA A 102 -14.91 21.00 -5.02
CA ALA A 102 -14.53 22.41 -5.00
C ALA A 102 -14.52 23.03 -6.41
N ALA A 103 -14.04 22.31 -7.42
CA ALA A 103 -14.06 22.75 -8.81
C ALA A 103 -15.50 22.89 -9.35
N ALA A 104 -16.38 21.93 -9.04
CA ALA A 104 -17.78 21.97 -9.43
C ALA A 104 -18.54 23.17 -8.81
N GLN A 105 -18.28 23.47 -7.54
CA GLN A 105 -18.86 24.65 -6.89
C GLN A 105 -18.35 25.98 -7.48
N ALA A 106 -17.07 26.05 -7.85
CA ALA A 106 -16.50 27.23 -8.49
C ALA A 106 -17.13 27.50 -9.88
N GLU A 107 -17.41 26.45 -10.66
CA GLU A 107 -18.08 26.56 -11.96
C GLU A 107 -19.54 27.03 -11.83
N GLN A 108 -20.24 26.61 -10.77
CA GLN A 108 -21.63 27.03 -10.50
C GLN A 108 -21.73 28.47 -9.94
N ALA A 109 -20.69 28.95 -9.26
CA ALA A 109 -20.61 30.31 -8.74
C ALA A 109 -20.09 31.33 -9.76
N ALA A 110 -19.61 30.88 -10.93
CA ALA A 110 -19.29 31.77 -12.02
C ALA A 110 -20.57 32.54 -12.41
N PRO A 111 -20.56 33.89 -12.42
CA PRO A 111 -21.71 34.64 -12.89
C PRO A 111 -22.05 34.17 -14.30
N PRO A 112 -23.35 34.03 -14.66
CA PRO A 112 -23.71 33.71 -16.03
C PRO A 112 -22.95 34.67 -16.92
N ALA A 113 -22.17 34.14 -17.87
CA ALA A 113 -21.43 34.94 -18.83
C ALA A 113 -22.41 36.01 -19.32
N ALA A 114 -22.17 37.27 -18.92
CA ALA A 114 -23.09 38.36 -19.19
C ALA A 114 -23.38 38.26 -20.68
N GLU A 115 -24.62 37.92 -21.03
CA GLU A 115 -24.99 37.72 -22.42
C GLU A 115 -24.49 38.97 -23.14
N VAL A 116 -23.57 38.77 -24.09
CA VAL A 116 -22.98 39.87 -24.84
C VAL A 116 -24.13 40.43 -25.67
N GLY A 117 -24.91 41.29 -25.03
CA GLY A 117 -26.14 41.83 -25.56
C GLY A 117 -25.76 42.58 -26.83
N THR A 118 -26.51 42.35 -27.89
CA THR A 118 -26.27 43.03 -29.16
C THR A 118 -26.27 44.54 -28.91
N THR A 119 -25.12 45.19 -29.13
CA THR A 119 -24.99 46.64 -29.00
C THR A 119 -25.71 47.30 -30.18
N VAL A 120 -26.63 48.20 -29.86
CA VAL A 120 -27.41 48.98 -30.82
C VAL A 120 -27.13 50.46 -30.64
N LEU A 121 -27.36 51.23 -31.70
CA LEU A 121 -27.21 52.68 -31.73
C LEU A 121 -28.59 53.34 -31.61
N ILE A 122 -28.73 54.27 -30.67
CA ILE A 122 -29.96 55.03 -30.42
C ILE A 122 -29.70 56.51 -30.72
N THR A 123 -30.65 57.21 -31.32
CA THR A 123 -30.56 58.66 -31.59
C THR A 123 -31.15 59.49 -30.44
N ARG A 124 -30.82 60.78 -30.37
CA ARG A 124 -31.30 61.68 -29.28
C ARG A 124 -32.82 61.71 -29.13
N THR A 125 -33.58 61.57 -30.22
CA THR A 125 -35.05 61.55 -30.19
C THR A 125 -35.62 60.22 -29.69
N GLY A 126 -34.80 59.16 -29.59
CA GLY A 126 -35.15 57.95 -28.87
C GLY A 126 -36.48 57.34 -29.29
N GLU A 127 -36.74 57.18 -30.59
CA GLU A 127 -37.92 56.45 -31.09
C GLU A 127 -37.52 55.10 -31.71
N LYS A 128 -36.28 55.00 -32.22
CA LYS A 128 -35.79 53.82 -32.93
C LYS A 128 -34.36 53.47 -32.54
N TYR A 129 -34.05 52.17 -32.64
CA TYR A 129 -32.69 51.65 -32.49
C TYR A 129 -32.15 51.14 -33.84
N HIS A 130 -30.82 51.20 -34.01
CA HIS A 130 -30.11 50.96 -35.28
C HIS A 130 -28.94 49.98 -35.07
N ASN A 131 -28.66 49.09 -36.03
CA ASN A 131 -27.47 48.21 -35.97
C ASN A 131 -26.20 48.98 -36.40
N ARG A 132 -26.38 49.98 -37.27
CA ARG A 132 -25.31 50.85 -37.79
C ARG A 132 -25.76 52.32 -37.85
N LYS A 133 -24.82 53.25 -37.99
CA LYS A 133 -25.14 54.68 -38.22
C LYS A 133 -26.01 54.81 -39.48
N CYS A 134 -27.15 55.50 -39.35
CA CYS A 134 -28.26 55.45 -40.31
C CYS A 134 -28.88 56.84 -40.51
N GLY A 135 -28.22 57.69 -41.31
CA GLY A 135 -28.60 59.10 -41.53
C GLY A 135 -27.64 60.10 -40.86
N ASN A 136 -28.04 61.37 -40.84
CA ASN A 136 -27.25 62.47 -40.27
C ASN A 136 -27.75 62.79 -38.86
N GLY A 137 -27.17 62.16 -37.84
CA GLY A 137 -27.57 62.37 -36.45
C GLY A 137 -26.52 61.90 -35.44
N ASN A 138 -26.70 62.29 -34.18
CA ASN A 138 -25.88 61.82 -33.06
C ASN A 138 -26.44 60.49 -32.53
N TYR A 139 -25.57 59.49 -32.41
CA TYR A 139 -25.90 58.14 -31.96
C TYR A 139 -25.17 57.80 -30.65
N PHE A 140 -25.87 57.10 -29.77
CA PHE A 140 -25.35 56.59 -28.50
C PHE A 140 -25.46 55.06 -28.51
N SER A 141 -24.44 54.36 -28.03
CA SER A 141 -24.44 52.91 -27.90
C SER A 141 -25.22 52.47 -26.65
N ALA A 142 -26.15 51.53 -26.83
CA ALA A 142 -26.89 50.88 -25.75
C ALA A 142 -27.08 49.39 -26.08
N THR A 143 -27.55 48.58 -25.13
CA THR A 143 -27.90 47.18 -25.40
C THR A 143 -29.29 47.09 -26.06
N LEU A 144 -29.52 46.06 -26.88
CA LEU A 144 -30.82 45.80 -27.49
C LEU A 144 -31.93 45.69 -26.43
N ALA A 145 -31.65 45.04 -25.30
CA ALA A 145 -32.58 44.90 -24.19
C ALA A 145 -32.96 46.27 -23.57
N GLU A 146 -32.00 47.18 -23.39
CA GLU A 146 -32.27 48.53 -22.90
C GLU A 146 -33.11 49.34 -23.90
N ALA A 147 -32.83 49.19 -25.20
CA ALA A 147 -33.61 49.84 -26.25
C ALA A 147 -35.07 49.39 -26.25
N GLN A 148 -35.30 48.07 -26.19
CA GLN A 148 -36.65 47.49 -26.11
C GLN A 148 -37.38 47.89 -24.82
N SER A 149 -36.68 47.90 -23.68
CA SER A 149 -37.25 48.31 -22.39
C SER A 149 -37.69 49.78 -22.37
N ARG A 150 -37.04 50.63 -23.19
CA ARG A 150 -37.42 52.04 -23.40
C ARG A 150 -38.56 52.22 -24.40
N GLY A 151 -39.13 51.14 -24.94
CA GLY A 151 -40.19 51.17 -25.94
C GLY A 151 -39.73 51.58 -27.34
N LEU A 152 -38.42 51.47 -27.62
CA LEU A 152 -37.88 51.80 -28.94
C LEU A 152 -38.21 50.70 -29.95
N THR A 153 -38.45 51.11 -31.19
CA THR A 153 -38.74 50.18 -32.30
C THR A 153 -37.53 50.02 -33.23
N PRO A 154 -37.40 48.90 -33.96
CA PRO A 154 -36.29 48.75 -34.92
C PRO A 154 -36.41 49.75 -36.06
N CYS A 155 -35.28 50.28 -36.53
CA CYS A 155 -35.25 51.11 -37.73
C CYS A 155 -35.41 50.26 -38.98
N SER A 156 -36.48 50.47 -39.75
CA SER A 156 -36.80 49.73 -40.99
C SER A 156 -35.73 49.74 -42.10
N LYS A 157 -34.65 50.52 -41.97
CA LYS A 157 -33.56 50.63 -42.94
C LYS A 157 -32.25 49.97 -42.51
N CYS A 158 -32.06 49.83 -41.20
CA CYS A 158 -30.75 49.58 -40.60
C CYS A 158 -30.82 48.61 -39.41
N PHE A 159 -31.99 48.03 -39.18
CA PHE A 159 -32.28 46.82 -38.43
C PHE A 159 -33.11 45.92 -39.35
#